data_AF-A0AAV1ZBQ6-F1
#
_entry.id   AF-A0AAV1ZBQ6-F1
#
_cell.length_a   1.000
_cell.length_b   1.000
_cell.length_c   1.000
_cell.angle_alpha   90.00
_cell.angle_beta   90.00
_cell.angle_gamma   90.00
#
_symmetry.space_group_name_H-M   'P 1'
#
loop_
_entity.id
_entity.type
_entity.pdbx_description
1 polymer ?
#
loop_
_entity_poly.entity_id
_entity_poly.type
_entity_poly.pdbx_seq_one_letter_code
_entity_poly.pdbx_strand_id
1 'polypeptide(L)'
;MSGAAPNGKGQTPYQGNRRCFGEYQCPKCNRRWMSGSSWANMGQQCSTCGFNVYPQKQRPLEKPEGLDTSDINKEHPQHLCEKCKKLGHNCRDSDW
;
A
#
# COMPACT_ATOMS: atom_id res chain seq x y z
N MET A 1 -4.00 -19.06 16.95
CA MET A 1 -4.17 -19.34 15.50
C MET A 1 -3.33 -18.32 14.74
N SER A 2 -2.07 -18.63 14.48
CA SER A 2 -1.14 -17.70 13.83
C SER A 2 -1.15 -17.98 12.33
N GLY A 3 -1.68 -17.03 11.56
CA GLY A 3 -1.77 -17.12 10.10
C GLY A 3 -0.40 -17.31 9.47
N ALA A 4 -0.31 -18.31 8.60
CA ALA A 4 0.89 -18.69 7.86
C ALA A 4 1.43 -17.51 7.03
N ALA A 5 2.72 -17.23 7.18
CA ALA A 5 3.45 -16.37 6.26
C ALA A 5 3.56 -17.09 4.90
N PRO A 6 3.14 -16.47 3.78
CA PRO A 6 3.46 -17.02 2.47
C PRO A 6 4.97 -16.95 2.23
N ASN A 7 5.54 -18.03 1.72
CA ASN A 7 6.96 -18.24 1.42
C ASN A 7 7.57 -17.20 0.46
N GLY A 8 7.82 -15.97 0.93
CA GLY A 8 8.52 -14.92 0.22
C GLY A 8 9.36 -14.10 1.20
N LYS A 9 10.62 -13.81 0.85
CA LYS A 9 11.66 -13.26 1.73
C LYS A 9 11.43 -11.81 2.24
N GLY A 10 10.20 -11.29 2.21
CA GLY A 10 9.91 -9.89 2.52
C GLY A 10 8.66 -9.67 3.39
N GLN A 11 8.49 -8.43 3.85
CA GLN A 11 7.42 -8.02 4.78
C GLN A 11 6.03 -7.94 4.12
N THR A 12 5.95 -8.10 2.80
CA THR A 12 4.72 -7.96 2.01
C THR A 12 4.61 -9.06 0.95
N PRO A 13 3.40 -9.45 0.52
CA PRO A 13 3.23 -10.50 -0.50
C PRO A 13 3.87 -10.17 -1.85
N TYR A 14 3.83 -8.91 -2.28
CA TYR A 14 4.49 -8.45 -3.52
C TYR A 14 5.94 -8.06 -3.25
N GLN A 15 6.84 -8.47 -4.14
CA GLN A 15 8.29 -8.24 -4.06
C GLN A 15 8.87 -7.58 -5.32
N GLY A 16 8.03 -7.01 -6.20
CA GLY A 16 8.49 -6.28 -7.38
C GLY A 16 8.86 -4.82 -7.09
N ASN A 17 9.27 -4.11 -8.13
CA ASN A 17 9.77 -2.73 -8.04
C ASN A 17 8.73 -1.66 -8.40
N ARG A 18 7.55 -2.04 -8.92
CA ARG A 18 6.49 -1.10 -9.30
C ARG A 18 5.46 -0.93 -8.20
N ARG A 19 4.72 0.16 -8.27
CA ARG A 19 3.56 0.37 -7.41
C ARG A 19 2.45 -0.63 -7.77
N CYS A 20 1.72 -1.06 -6.77
CA CYS A 20 0.64 -2.03 -6.91
C CYS A 20 -0.58 -1.62 -6.07
N PHE A 21 -1.72 -2.26 -6.28
CA PHE A 21 -2.86 -2.15 -5.39
C PHE A 21 -2.61 -2.99 -4.13
N GLY A 22 -2.95 -2.47 -2.96
CA GLY A 22 -2.83 -3.16 -1.68
C GLY A 22 -4.09 -3.09 -0.84
N GLU A 23 -4.44 -4.20 -0.19
CA GLU A 23 -5.50 -4.31 0.82
C GLU A 23 -4.88 -4.38 2.21
N TYR A 24 -5.38 -3.55 3.12
CA TYR A 24 -4.84 -3.38 4.46
C TYR A 24 -5.91 -3.66 5.51
N GLN A 25 -5.49 -4.27 6.63
CA GLN A 25 -6.30 -4.40 7.84
C GLN A 25 -5.43 -4.05 9.04
N CYS A 26 -5.82 -3.01 9.79
CA CYS A 26 -5.09 -2.63 10.99
C CYS A 26 -5.28 -3.68 12.09
N PRO A 27 -4.21 -4.28 12.64
CA PRO A 27 -4.34 -5.26 13.72
C PRO A 27 -4.73 -4.63 15.07
N LYS A 28 -4.60 -3.30 15.22
CA LYS A 28 -4.97 -2.59 16.45
C LYS A 28 -6.45 -2.22 16.51
N CYS A 29 -7.01 -1.68 15.42
CA CYS A 29 -8.38 -1.15 15.41
C CYS A 29 -9.30 -1.85 14.39
N ASN A 30 -8.83 -2.89 13.72
CA ASN A 30 -9.55 -3.67 12.70
C ASN A 30 -10.05 -2.88 11.47
N ARG A 31 -9.73 -1.58 11.36
CA ARG A 31 -10.04 -0.77 10.17
C ARG A 31 -9.41 -1.40 8.93
N ARG A 32 -10.19 -1.46 7.85
CA ARG A 32 -9.74 -1.91 6.53
C ARG A 32 -9.71 -0.75 5.55
N TRP A 33 -8.74 -0.78 4.64
CA TRP A 33 -8.67 0.17 3.53
C TRP A 33 -7.92 -0.43 2.36
N MET A 34 -8.04 0.24 1.22
CA MET A 34 -7.35 -0.10 -0.01
C MET A 34 -6.52 1.08 -0.46
N SER A 35 -5.42 0.80 -1.15
CA SER A 35 -4.55 1.85 -1.69
C SER A 35 -3.91 1.39 -2.99
N GLY A 36 -4.02 2.25 -4.01
CA GLY A 36 -3.24 2.10 -5.23
C GLY A 36 -1.76 2.43 -5.05
N SER A 37 -1.33 2.94 -3.89
CA SER A 37 0.08 3.30 -3.61
C SER A 37 0.76 2.29 -2.68
N SER A 38 0.62 1.00 -2.99
CA SER A 38 1.27 -0.08 -2.27
C SER A 38 2.62 -0.42 -2.92
N TRP A 39 3.61 -0.75 -2.10
CA TRP A 39 4.98 -1.08 -2.54
C TRP A 39 5.48 -2.35 -1.84
N ALA A 40 6.44 -3.03 -2.45
CA ALA A 40 7.13 -4.12 -1.78
C ALA A 40 7.82 -3.63 -0.51
N ASN A 41 7.66 -4.37 0.58
CA ASN A 41 8.32 -4.15 1.87
C ASN A 41 8.03 -2.78 2.53
N MET A 42 6.87 -2.19 2.23
CA MET A 42 6.44 -0.90 2.78
C MET A 42 5.00 -0.97 3.29
N GLY A 43 4.73 -0.29 4.39
CA GLY A 43 3.41 -0.17 4.99
C GLY A 43 2.75 1.19 4.80
N GLN A 44 1.53 1.28 5.34
CA GLN A 44 0.79 2.53 5.51
C GLN A 44 0.34 2.65 6.96
N GLN A 45 0.47 3.84 7.52
CA GLN A 45 -0.03 4.14 8.85
C GLN A 45 -1.54 4.20 8.83
N CYS A 46 -2.17 3.49 9.76
CA CYS A 46 -3.60 3.60 9.96
C CYS A 46 -3.97 5.03 10.38
N SER A 47 -4.91 5.65 9.67
CA SER A 47 -5.35 7.02 9.94
C SER A 47 -5.98 7.22 11.33
N THR A 48 -6.42 6.14 11.99
CA THR A 48 -7.05 6.21 13.31
C THR A 48 -6.04 6.06 14.45
N CYS A 49 -5.08 5.15 14.32
CA CYS A 49 -4.20 4.77 15.45
C CYS A 49 -2.70 4.94 15.17
N GLY A 50 -2.32 5.37 13.97
CA GLY A 50 -0.93 5.61 13.56
C GLY A 50 -0.06 4.37 13.39
N PHE A 51 -0.56 3.16 13.67
CA PHE A 51 0.21 1.93 13.52
C PHE A 51 0.56 1.67 12.05
N ASN A 52 1.82 1.31 11.76
CA ASN A 52 2.26 0.96 10.41
C ASN A 52 1.74 -0.43 10.03
N VAL A 53 0.95 -0.51 8.97
CA VAL A 53 0.30 -1.74 8.53
C VAL A 53 0.84 -2.12 7.17
N TYR A 54 1.34 -3.35 7.06
CA TYR A 54 1.71 -3.95 5.79
C TYR A 54 0.46 -4.52 5.09
N PRO A 55 0.38 -4.44 3.76
CA PRO A 55 -0.76 -4.97 3.01
C PRO A 55 -0.84 -6.50 3.15
N GLN A 56 -2.03 -7.02 3.39
CA GLN A 56 -2.31 -8.46 3.45
C GLN A 56 -2.39 -9.08 2.05
N LYS A 57 -2.83 -8.29 1.07
CA LYS A 57 -2.88 -8.67 -0.34
C LYS A 57 -2.33 -7.54 -1.19
N GLN A 58 -1.62 -7.91 -2.24
CA GLN A 58 -1.13 -6.98 -3.25
C GLN A 58 -1.39 -7.56 -4.64
N ARG A 59 -1.87 -6.72 -5.56
CA ARG A 59 -2.14 -7.08 -6.95
C ARG A 59 -1.65 -5.97 -7.89
N PRO A 60 -1.27 -6.29 -9.13
CA PRO A 60 -0.91 -5.27 -10.11
C PRO A 60 -1.97 -4.17 -10.22
N LEU A 61 -1.54 -2.94 -10.51
CA LEU A 61 -2.45 -1.89 -10.94
C LEU A 61 -2.85 -2.21 -12.39
N GLU A 62 -4.03 -2.77 -12.58
CA GLU A 62 -4.65 -2.82 -13.88
C GLU A 62 -5.12 -1.40 -14.22
N LYS A 63 -4.70 -0.86 -15.36
CA LYS A 63 -5.34 0.31 -15.95
C LYS A 63 -6.54 -0.24 -16.72
N PRO A 64 -7.78 -0.18 -16.22
CA PRO A 64 -8.91 -0.48 -17.09
C PRO A 64 -8.89 0.52 -18.25
N GLU A 65 -9.28 0.07 -19.44
CA GLU A 65 -9.40 0.88 -20.67
C GLU A 65 -10.45 1.99 -20.50
N GLY A 66 -10.16 3.02 -19.68
CA GLY A 66 -10.98 4.21 -19.52
C GLY A 66 -12.11 4.14 -18.48
N LEU A 67 -12.16 3.12 -17.61
CA LEU A 67 -13.24 2.96 -16.60
C LEU A 67 -12.79 3.18 -15.14
N ASP A 68 -11.53 3.59 -14.90
CA ASP A 68 -11.11 3.94 -13.53
C ASP A 68 -11.59 5.37 -13.21
N THR A 69 -12.71 5.47 -12.51
CA THR A 69 -13.27 6.73 -11.99
C THR A 69 -12.64 7.16 -10.67
N SER A 70 -11.59 6.47 -10.19
CA SER A 70 -10.86 6.95 -9.03
C SER A 70 -10.28 8.32 -9.34
N ASP A 71 -10.64 9.30 -8.51
CA ASP A 71 -10.18 10.67 -8.67
C ASP A 71 -8.64 10.68 -8.67
N ILE A 72 -8.07 10.81 -9.87
CA ILE A 72 -6.62 10.83 -10.08
C ILE A 72 -5.98 12.00 -9.34
N ASN A 73 -6.76 13.05 -9.05
CA ASN A 73 -6.32 14.21 -8.30
C ASN A 73 -6.42 14.00 -6.79
N LYS A 74 -7.02 12.89 -6.33
CA LYS A 74 -7.09 12.59 -4.90
C LYS A 74 -5.69 12.52 -4.33
N GLU A 75 -5.41 13.47 -3.45
CA GLU A 75 -4.11 13.63 -2.81
C GLU A 75 -3.68 12.32 -2.16
N HIS A 76 -2.47 11.89 -2.49
CA HIS A 76 -1.86 10.74 -1.84
C HIS A 76 -1.45 11.16 -0.42
N PRO A 77 -1.95 10.51 0.64
CA PRO A 77 -1.61 10.90 2.01
C PRO A 77 -0.16 10.51 2.35
N GLN A 78 0.79 11.34 1.91
CA GLN A 78 2.23 11.10 2.02
C GLN A 78 2.66 10.87 3.47
N HIS A 79 2.07 11.60 4.41
CA HIS A 79 2.32 11.48 5.85
C HIS A 79 1.89 10.14 6.46
N LEU A 80 1.11 9.32 5.75
CA LEU A 80 0.76 7.96 6.16
C LEU A 80 1.53 6.88 5.37
N CYS A 81 2.17 7.23 4.27
CA CYS A 81 2.86 6.27 3.40
C CYS A 81 4.33 6.07 3.83
N GLU A 82 4.73 4.85 4.17
CA GLU A 82 6.12 4.56 4.54
C GLU A 82 7.10 4.85 3.39
N LYS A 83 6.72 4.55 2.14
CA LYS A 83 7.53 4.86 0.96
C LYS A 83 7.77 6.36 0.81
N CYS A 84 6.74 7.19 0.95
CA CYS A 84 6.88 8.66 0.88
C CYS A 84 7.78 9.18 2.00
N LYS A 85 7.63 8.68 3.22
CA LYS A 85 8.50 9.06 4.35
C LYS A 85 9.96 8.73 4.09
N LYS A 86 10.25 7.58 3.49
CA LYS A 86 11.62 7.18 3.11
C LYS A 86 12.17 8.00 1.94
N LEU A 87 11.32 8.36 0.98
CA LEU A 87 11.72 9.17 -0.19
C LEU A 87 11.87 10.67 0.13
N GLY A 88 11.16 11.18 1.14
CA GLY A 88 11.02 12.61 1.41
C GLY A 88 10.09 13.34 0.44
N HIS A 89 9.43 12.63 -0.49
CA HIS A 89 8.49 13.18 -1.48
C HIS A 89 7.43 12.15 -1.89
N ASN A 90 6.52 12.54 -2.78
CA ASN A 90 5.40 11.73 -3.23
C ASN A 90 5.86 10.52 -4.06
N CYS A 91 5.54 9.31 -3.58
CA CYS A 91 5.96 8.08 -4.25
C CYS A 91 5.26 7.82 -5.60
N ARG A 92 4.17 8.53 -5.93
CA ARG A 92 3.52 8.42 -7.25
C ARG A 92 4.37 9.03 -8.37
N ASP A 93 5.29 9.93 -8.05
CA ASP A 93 6.22 10.52 -9.02
C ASP A 93 7.35 9.55 -9.40
N SER A 94 7.45 8.43 -8.67
CA SER A 94 8.51 7.41 -8.82
C SER A 94 8.10 6.18 -9.64
N ASP A 95 7.03 6.25 -10.43
CA ASP A 95 6.52 5.15 -11.29
C ASP A 95 7.36 4.95 -12.58
N TRP A 96 8.70 4.95 -12.50
CA TRP A 96 9.60 4.65 -13.63
C TRP A 96 9.66 3.15 -13.98
#